data_AF-A0A534SS09-F1
#
_entry.id   AF-A0A534SS09-F1
#
_cell.length_a   1.000
_cell.length_b   1.000
_cell.length_c   1.000
_cell.angle_alpha   90.00
_cell.angle_beta   90.00
_cell.angle_gamma   90.00
#
_symmetry.space_group_name_H-M   'P 1'
#
loop_
_entity.id
_entity.type
_entity.pdbx_description
1 polymer ?
#
loop_
_entity_poly.entity_id
_entity_poly.type
_entity_poly.pdbx_seq_one_letter_code
_entity_poly.pdbx_strand_id
1 'polypeptide(L)'
;MQVRNHPLMVYTGRPSWPPQWQWISGPKTVESAAGEAGTPKRVQKARVLGNTIFITIETASGDRFTGQLKFDNEIFAETILLLLQKHVGQTIKNIAQIEIP
;
A
#
# COMPACT_ATOMS: atom_id res chain seq x y z
N MET A 1 13.04 10.60 -4.03
CA MET A 1 11.68 11.21 -4.03
C MET A 1 10.79 10.41 -3.11
N GLN A 2 9.85 11.05 -2.40
CA GLN A 2 8.94 10.34 -1.50
C GLN A 2 8.09 9.29 -2.22
N VAL A 3 7.78 8.17 -1.54
CA VAL A 3 6.87 7.10 -1.99
C VAL A 3 5.62 7.64 -2.70
N ARG A 4 4.92 8.61 -2.09
CA ARG A 4 3.67 9.19 -2.62
C ARG A 4 3.83 9.98 -3.93
N ASN A 5 5.03 10.49 -4.20
CA ASN A 5 5.33 11.38 -5.32
C ASN A 5 6.31 10.74 -6.31
N HIS A 6 6.66 9.47 -6.12
CA HIS A 6 7.67 8.83 -6.94
C HIS A 6 7.13 8.60 -8.36
N PRO A 7 7.86 8.98 -9.43
CA PRO A 7 7.36 8.91 -10.81
C PRO A 7 7.10 7.47 -11.29
N LEU A 8 7.77 6.48 -10.68
CA LEU A 8 7.54 5.05 -10.94
C LEU A 8 6.40 4.44 -10.09
N MET A 9 5.78 5.22 -9.20
CA MET A 9 4.59 4.81 -8.43
C MET A 9 3.32 4.94 -9.29
N VAL A 10 3.34 4.27 -10.44
CA VAL A 10 2.29 4.35 -11.47
C VAL A 10 2.00 2.97 -12.05
N TYR A 11 0.76 2.82 -12.53
CA TYR A 11 0.32 1.69 -13.33
C TYR A 11 -0.57 2.19 -14.47
N THR A 12 -0.30 1.73 -15.69
CA THR A 12 -0.95 2.22 -16.91
C THR A 12 -0.85 3.75 -17.05
N GLY A 13 0.25 4.33 -16.58
CA GLY A 13 0.47 5.79 -16.55
C GLY A 13 -0.38 6.56 -15.52
N ARG A 14 -1.11 5.89 -14.63
CA ARG A 14 -1.89 6.53 -13.55
C ARG A 14 -1.25 6.27 -12.19
N PRO A 15 -1.32 7.21 -11.23
CA PRO A 15 -0.80 6.99 -9.88
C PRO A 15 -1.41 5.74 -9.24
N SER A 16 -0.55 4.85 -8.75
CA SER A 16 -1.00 3.65 -8.02
C SER A 16 -1.13 3.89 -6.51
N TRP A 17 -0.51 4.96 -6.01
CA TRP A 17 -0.59 5.39 -4.61
C TRP A 17 -1.53 6.60 -4.44
N PRO A 18 -2.29 6.68 -3.34
CA PRO A 18 -2.44 5.64 -2.30
C PRO A 18 -3.26 4.44 -2.81
N PRO A 19 -3.10 3.25 -2.21
CA PRO A 19 -3.90 2.09 -2.57
C PRO A 19 -5.40 2.37 -2.43
N GLN A 20 -6.19 1.80 -3.32
CA GLN A 20 -7.63 1.72 -3.14
C GLN A 20 -7.92 0.61 -2.12
N TRP A 21 -8.68 0.95 -1.09
CA TRP A 21 -8.97 0.06 0.03
C TRP A 21 -10.32 -0.62 -0.12
N GLN A 22 -10.34 -1.92 0.12
CA GLN A 22 -11.54 -2.75 0.19
C GLN A 22 -11.66 -3.32 1.61
N TRP A 23 -12.81 -3.09 2.24
CA TRP A 23 -13.09 -3.63 3.58
C TRP A 23 -13.13 -5.16 3.54
N ILE A 24 -12.51 -5.80 4.53
CA ILE A 24 -12.47 -7.27 4.62
C ILE A 24 -13.10 -7.81 5.91
N SER A 25 -12.98 -7.09 7.03
CA SER A 25 -13.52 -7.50 8.33
C SER A 25 -13.42 -6.37 9.34
N GLY A 26 -14.19 -6.45 10.43
CA GLY A 26 -14.11 -5.52 11.56
C GLY A 26 -15.48 -5.01 11.97
N PRO A 27 -15.54 -4.00 12.84
CA PRO A 27 -16.80 -3.41 13.31
C PRO A 27 -17.64 -2.80 12.18
N LYS A 28 -17.06 -2.62 10.98
CA LYS A 28 -17.66 -1.88 9.86
C LYS A 28 -18.10 -0.50 10.32
N THR A 29 -17.31 0.08 11.22
CA THR A 29 -17.43 1.48 11.56
C THR A 29 -17.16 2.27 10.29
N VAL A 30 -17.95 3.32 10.05
CA VAL A 30 -18.03 4.05 8.77
C VAL A 30 -16.73 4.81 8.41
N GLU A 31 -15.61 4.52 9.08
CA GLU A 31 -14.28 4.92 8.65
C GLU A 31 -13.96 4.24 7.31
N SER A 32 -14.36 4.90 6.23
CA SER A 32 -13.83 4.63 4.91
C SER A 32 -12.32 4.80 5.01
N ALA A 33 -11.56 3.70 4.87
CA ALA A 33 -10.12 3.79 4.66
C ALA A 33 -9.89 4.60 3.37
N ALA A 34 -9.67 5.90 3.53
CA ALA A 34 -9.46 6.84 2.44
C ALA A 34 -8.00 7.27 2.44
N GLY A 35 -7.39 7.25 1.26
CA GLY A 35 -6.00 7.65 1.08
C GLY A 35 -5.02 6.81 1.90
N GLU A 36 -4.25 7.46 2.77
CA GLU A 36 -3.15 6.86 3.53
C GLU A 36 -3.60 6.35 4.90
N ALA A 37 -4.59 5.46 4.90
CA ALA A 37 -5.25 4.99 6.11
C ALA A 37 -4.52 3.82 6.80
N GLY A 38 -4.61 3.79 8.12
CA GLY A 38 -4.23 2.63 8.95
C GLY A 38 -2.75 2.26 8.92
N THR A 39 -2.49 1.07 9.46
CA THR A 39 -1.15 0.49 9.61
C THR A 39 -1.09 -0.85 8.90
N PRO A 40 -0.11 -1.11 8.02
CA PRO A 40 0.08 -2.42 7.41
C PRO A 40 0.31 -3.47 8.48
N LYS A 41 -0.45 -4.57 8.36
CA LYS A 41 -0.25 -5.80 9.12
C LYS A 41 0.35 -6.91 8.26
N ARG A 42 0.14 -6.84 6.94
CA ARG A 42 0.65 -7.82 5.98
C ARG A 42 0.91 -7.17 4.64
N VAL A 43 2.03 -7.51 4.02
CA VAL A 43 2.42 -7.05 2.68
C VAL A 43 2.96 -8.24 1.91
N GLN A 44 2.43 -8.51 0.72
CA GLN A 44 2.79 -9.67 -0.08
C GLN A 44 2.75 -9.40 -1.58
N LYS A 45 3.71 -9.96 -2.33
CA LYS A 45 3.68 -10.00 -3.81
C LYS A 45 2.57 -10.95 -4.27
N ALA A 46 1.86 -10.60 -5.34
CA ALA A 46 0.95 -11.54 -5.98
C ALA A 46 1.77 -12.68 -6.62
N ARG A 47 1.33 -13.93 -6.42
CA ARG A 47 2.07 -15.11 -6.94
C ARG A 47 2.07 -15.21 -8.46
N VAL A 48 1.00 -14.73 -9.11
CA VAL A 48 0.78 -14.84 -10.56
C VAL A 48 1.10 -13.52 -11.28
N LEU A 49 0.96 -12.38 -10.60
CA LEU A 49 1.15 -11.05 -11.17
C LEU A 49 2.38 -10.39 -10.54
N GLY A 50 3.56 -10.57 -11.16
CA GLY A 50 4.84 -10.09 -10.62
C GLY A 50 4.88 -8.59 -10.30
N ASN A 51 4.05 -7.79 -10.94
CA ASN A 51 3.95 -6.34 -10.74
C ASN A 51 2.84 -5.91 -9.77
N THR A 52 2.29 -6.82 -8.97
CA THR A 52 1.18 -6.52 -8.03
C THR A 52 1.57 -6.85 -6.60
N ILE A 53 1.30 -5.91 -5.69
CA ILE A 53 1.51 -6.05 -4.24
C ILE A 53 0.16 -5.91 -3.54
N PHE A 54 -0.16 -6.85 -2.68
CA PHE A 54 -1.30 -6.77 -1.77
C PHE A 54 -0.86 -6.28 -0.40
N ILE A 55 -1.62 -5.35 0.15
CA ILE A 55 -1.42 -4.77 1.47
C ILE A 55 -2.70 -5.04 2.27
N THR A 56 -2.54 -5.51 3.50
CA THR A 56 -3.63 -5.56 4.48
C THR A 56 -3.31 -4.58 5.59
N ILE A 57 -4.21 -3.64 5.84
CA ILE A 57 -4.10 -2.67 6.93
C ILE A 57 -5.13 -2.95 8.02
N GLU A 58 -4.86 -2.39 9.19
CA GLU A 58 -5.82 -2.28 10.29
C GLU A 58 -5.90 -0.81 10.71
N THR A 59 -7.12 -0.30 10.92
CA THR A 59 -7.39 1.04 11.43
C THR A 59 -7.30 1.05 12.96
N ALA A 60 -7.31 2.25 13.56
CA ALA A 60 -7.36 2.38 15.02
C ALA A 60 -8.67 1.83 15.62
N SER A 61 -9.77 1.88 14.85
CA SER A 61 -11.08 1.30 15.16
C SER A 61 -11.12 -0.23 15.07
N GLY A 62 -10.06 -0.87 14.55
CA GLY A 62 -9.98 -2.32 14.39
C GLY A 62 -10.60 -2.84 13.09
N ASP A 63 -11.02 -1.95 12.18
CA ASP A 63 -11.42 -2.34 10.84
C ASP A 63 -10.19 -2.74 10.01
N ARG A 64 -10.35 -3.81 9.23
CA ARG A 64 -9.31 -4.31 8.34
C ARG A 64 -9.72 -4.09 6.91
N PHE A 65 -8.75 -3.64 6.13
CA PHE A 65 -8.90 -3.41 4.71
C PHE A 65 -7.76 -4.08 3.95
N THR A 66 -8.03 -4.48 2.73
CA THR A 66 -7.00 -4.86 1.78
C THR A 66 -6.93 -3.85 0.65
N GLY A 67 -5.73 -3.54 0.18
CA GLY A 67 -5.47 -2.73 -0.99
C GLY A 67 -4.47 -3.42 -1.89
N GLN A 68 -4.42 -2.97 -3.14
CA GLN A 68 -3.42 -3.42 -4.09
C GLN A 68 -2.65 -2.22 -4.66
N LEU A 69 -1.36 -2.43 -4.87
CA LEU A 69 -0.52 -1.57 -5.69
C LEU A 69 -0.12 -2.35 -6.93
N LYS A 70 -0.26 -1.71 -8.08
CA LYS A 70 0.22 -2.23 -9.36
C LYS A 70 1.31 -1.29 -9.88
N PHE A 71 2.17 -1.83 -10.70
CA PHE A 71 3.33 -1.12 -11.22
C PHE A 71 3.55 -1.41 -12.70
N ASP A 72 3.99 -0.41 -13.45
CA ASP A 72 4.49 -0.58 -14.81
C ASP A 72 5.94 -1.11 -14.83
N ASN A 73 6.70 -0.90 -13.73
CA ASN A 73 8.08 -1.34 -13.58
C ASN A 73 8.20 -2.41 -12.48
N GLU A 74 8.62 -3.63 -12.85
CA GLU A 74 8.72 -4.76 -11.92
C GLU A 74 9.85 -4.59 -10.89
N ILE A 75 11.01 -4.08 -11.28
CA ILE A 75 12.14 -3.83 -10.37
C ILE A 75 11.73 -2.82 -9.28
N PHE A 76 11.01 -1.78 -9.69
CA PHE A 76 10.46 -0.80 -8.75
C PHE A 76 9.40 -1.42 -7.83
N ALA A 77 8.55 -2.30 -8.35
CA ALA A 77 7.60 -3.05 -7.52
C ALA A 77 8.31 -3.85 -6.42
N GLU A 78 9.44 -4.49 -6.72
CA GLU A 78 10.23 -5.22 -5.71
C GLU A 78 10.83 -4.29 -4.66
N THR A 79 11.30 -3.12 -5.08
CA THR A 79 11.80 -2.09 -4.16
C THR A 79 10.70 -1.63 -3.20
N ILE A 80 9.50 -1.36 -3.72
CA ILE A 80 8.33 -0.99 -2.90
C ILE A 80 7.90 -2.13 -1.99
N LEU A 81 7.92 -3.38 -2.45
CA LEU A 81 7.59 -4.54 -1.63
C LEU A 81 8.50 -4.62 -0.41
N LEU A 82 9.81 -4.55 -0.62
CA LEU A 82 10.80 -4.62 0.45
C LEU A 82 10.68 -3.43 1.41
N LEU A 83 10.45 -2.23 0.90
CA LEU A 83 10.21 -1.03 1.70
C LEU A 83 8.97 -1.19 2.58
N LEU A 84 7.84 -1.60 2.00
CA LEU A 84 6.60 -1.79 2.74
C LEU A 84 6.75 -2.88 3.81
N GLN A 85 7.44 -3.99 3.50
CA GLN A 85 7.71 -5.07 4.46
C GLN A 85 8.59 -4.60 5.62
N LYS A 86 9.63 -3.82 5.34
CA LYS A 86 10.53 -3.25 6.36
C LYS A 86 9.80 -2.30 7.32
N HIS A 87 8.77 -1.61 6.84
CA HIS A 87 8.02 -0.60 7.60
C HIS A 87 6.63 -1.08 8.05
N VAL A 88 6.38 -2.39 8.06
CA VAL A 88 5.18 -2.97 8.70
C VAL A 88 5.09 -2.49 10.15
N GLY A 89 3.88 -2.11 10.59
CA GLY A 89 3.65 -1.50 11.90
C GLY A 89 3.73 0.03 11.92
N GLN A 90 4.27 0.68 10.88
CA GLN A 90 4.19 2.14 10.70
C GLN A 90 2.93 2.52 9.92
N THR A 91 2.39 3.71 10.14
CA THR A 91 1.19 4.15 9.40
C THR A 91 1.50 4.30 7.91
N ILE A 92 0.51 4.03 7.04
CA ILE A 92 0.65 4.26 5.58
C ILE A 92 1.08 5.70 5.30
N LYS A 93 0.57 6.67 6.07
CA LYS A 93 0.94 8.09 5.98
C LYS A 93 2.43 8.34 6.22
N ASN A 94 3.04 7.68 7.21
CA ASN A 94 4.46 7.81 7.48
C ASN A 94 5.29 7.15 6.38
N ILE A 95 4.88 5.96 5.94
CA ILE A 95 5.54 5.23 4.85
C ILE A 95 5.54 6.07 3.56
N ALA A 96 4.43 6.74 3.27
CA ALA A 96 4.29 7.61 2.11
C ALA A 96 5.28 8.77 2.04
N GLN A 97 5.93 9.14 3.15
CA GLN A 97 6.94 10.20 3.23
C GLN A 97 8.38 9.68 3.09
N ILE A 98 8.58 8.36 3.05
CA ILE A 98 9.91 7.76 2.91
C ILE A 98 10.47 8.08 1.54
N GLU A 99 11.71 8.55 1.49
CA GLU A 99 12.45 8.77 0.26
C GLU A 99 12.88 7.44 -0.36
N ILE A 100 12.57 7.26 -1.63
CA ILE A 100 13.11 6.17 -2.45
C ILE A 100 14.25 6.76 -3.31
N PRO A 101 15.42 6.11 -3.32
CA PRO A 101 16.54 6.46 -4.19
C PRO A 101 16.18 6.46 -5.67
#